data_AF-A0A060C202-F1
#
_entry.id   AF-A0A060C202-F1
#
_cell.length_a   1.000
_cell.length_b   1.000
_cell.length_c   1.000
_cell.angle_alpha   90.00
_cell.angle_beta   90.00
_cell.angle_gamma   90.00
#
_symmetry.space_group_name_H-M   'P 1'
#
loop_
_entity.id
_entity.type
_entity.pdbx_description
1 polymer ?
#
loop_
_entity_poly.entity_id
_entity_poly.type
_entity_poly.pdbx_seq_one_letter_code
_entity_poly.pdbx_strand_id
1 'polypeptide(L)' 'MKYGDFDTSHDEYVIHRPDVPVSWTNYLGTKHYSAVVSHNGGGYSYYKSP' A
#
# COMPACT_ATOMS: atom_id res chain seq x y z
N MET A 1 -8.90 0.92 -18.28
CA MET A 1 -8.94 -0.29 -17.42
C MET A 1 -8.88 0.16 -15.97
N LYS A 2 -9.68 -0.43 -15.07
CA LYS A 2 -9.67 -0.14 -13.63
C LYS A 2 -9.22 -1.40 -12.88
N TYR A 3 -8.46 -1.24 -11.80
CA TYR A 3 -7.95 -2.32 -10.96
C TYR A 3 -8.56 -2.32 -9.54
N GLY A 4 -9.33 -1.27 -9.23
CA GLY A 4 -9.93 -1.01 -7.93
C GLY A 4 -10.77 0.26 -7.96
N ASP A 5 -11.31 0.61 -6.80
CA ASP A 5 -12.10 1.82 -6.55
C ASP A 5 -11.98 2.29 -5.09
N PHE A 6 -12.51 3.50 -4.84
CA PHE A 6 -12.52 4.08 -3.49
C PHE A 6 -13.73 3.57 -2.71
N ASP A 7 -13.47 3.02 -1.53
CA ASP A 7 -14.48 2.80 -0.50
C ASP A 7 -14.46 3.97 0.48
N THR A 8 -15.31 4.95 0.22
CA THR A 8 -15.39 6.18 1.03
C THR A 8 -16.00 5.93 2.42
N SER A 9 -16.68 4.80 2.64
CA SER A 9 -17.25 4.47 3.94
C SER A 9 -16.20 3.98 4.93
N HIS A 10 -15.11 3.39 4.40
CA HIS A 10 -13.97 2.89 5.19
C HIS A 10 -12.71 3.75 5.04
N ASP A 11 -12.73 4.78 4.18
CA ASP A 11 -11.56 5.62 3.84
C ASP A 11 -10.42 4.80 3.21
N GLU A 12 -10.78 3.90 2.30
CA GLU A 12 -9.85 2.94 1.69
C GLU A 12 -9.89 2.98 0.16
N TYR A 13 -8.82 2.48 -0.45
CA TYR A 13 -8.80 2.13 -1.87
C TYR A 13 -8.72 0.60 -2.00
N VAL A 14 -9.76 -0.01 -2.58
CA VAL A 14 -9.91 -1.46 -2.69
C VAL A 14 -9.37 -1.93 -4.05
N ILE A 15 -8.32 -2.74 -4.05
CA ILE A 15 -7.77 -3.37 -5.27
C ILE A 15 -8.45 -4.72 -5.48
N HIS A 16 -9.26 -4.83 -6.53
CA HIS A 16 -10.03 -6.06 -6.84
C HIS A 16 -9.23 -7.11 -7.61
N ARG A 17 -8.13 -6.71 -8.27
CA ARG A 17 -7.26 -7.63 -9.01
C ARG A 17 -5.77 -7.26 -8.80
N PRO A 18 -4.90 -8.25 -8.51
CA PRO A 18 -3.52 -7.98 -8.08
C PRO A 18 -2.54 -7.68 -9.24
N ASP A 19 -2.95 -7.87 -10.49
CA ASP A 19 -2.12 -7.70 -11.69
C ASP A 19 -2.12 -6.27 -12.24
N VAL A 20 -2.06 -5.27 -11.34
CA VAL A 20 -1.79 -3.88 -11.72
C VAL A 20 -0.45 -3.77 -12.46
N PRO A 21 -0.32 -2.86 -13.45
CA PRO A 21 0.88 -2.78 -14.29
C PRO A 21 2.13 -2.33 -13.54
N VAL A 22 1.97 -1.77 -12.34
CA VAL A 22 3.05 -1.27 -11.48
C VAL A 22 2.68 -1.51 -10.01
N SER A 23 3.69 -1.62 -9.14
CA SER A 23 3.47 -1.83 -7.72
C SER A 23 2.79 -0.61 -7.07
N TRP A 24 1.53 -0.75 -6.64
CA TRP A 24 0.87 0.23 -5.77
C TRP A 24 1.22 -0.05 -4.32
N THR A 25 1.70 0.98 -3.62
CA THR A 25 2.22 0.89 -2.27
C THR A 25 1.38 1.67 -1.27
N ASN A 26 1.50 1.28 -0.01
CA ASN A 26 1.02 2.00 1.16
C ASN A 26 2.18 2.18 2.16
N TYR A 27 2.01 3.12 3.09
CA TYR A 27 2.93 3.38 4.18
C TYR A 27 2.33 2.90 5.51
N LEU A 28 3.09 2.09 6.24
CA LEU A 28 2.76 1.73 7.62
C LEU A 28 3.73 2.42 8.58
N GLY A 29 3.22 2.85 9.73
CA GLY A 29 4.00 3.50 10.78
C GLY A 29 3.80 5.01 10.83
N THR A 30 3.69 5.54 12.05
CA THR A 30 3.43 6.97 12.32
C THR A 30 4.51 7.61 13.18
N LYS A 31 5.57 6.87 13.52
CA LYS A 31 6.65 7.30 14.40
C LYS A 31 8.02 6.89 13.83
N HIS A 32 8.82 6.16 14.61
CA HIS A 32 10.18 5.81 14.23
C HIS A 32 10.28 4.59 13.32
N TYR A 33 9.29 3.70 13.37
CA TYR A 33 9.18 2.58 12.44
C TYR A 33 8.37 3.02 11.23
N SER A 34 8.87 2.66 10.05
CA SER A 34 8.22 2.89 8.76
C SER A 34 8.30 1.63 7.92
N ALA A 35 7.23 1.30 7.19
CA ALA A 35 7.25 0.28 6.16
C ALA A 35 6.60 0.79 4.88
N VAL A 36 7.21 0.49 3.74
CA VAL A 36 6.62 0.65 2.41
C VAL A 36 6.17 -0.73 1.98
N VAL A 37 4.86 -0.93 1.81
CA VAL A 37 4.26 -2.24 1.53
C VAL A 37 3.44 -2.15 0.26
N SER A 38 3.62 -3.10 -0.67
CA SER A 38 2.81 -3.19 -1.88
C SER A 38 1.57 -4.06 -1.68
N HIS A 39 0.58 -3.89 -2.55
CA HIS A 39 -0.62 -4.75 -2.60
C HIS A 39 -0.32 -6.23 -2.87
N ASN A 40 0.89 -6.58 -3.32
CA ASN A 40 1.36 -7.97 -3.48
C ASN A 40 2.16 -8.48 -2.27
N GLY A 41 2.18 -7.73 -1.15
CA GLY A 41 2.90 -8.11 0.07
C GLY A 41 4.42 -7.92 0.00
N GLY A 42 4.94 -7.30 -1.07
CA GLY A 42 6.36 -6.94 -1.18
C GLY A 42 6.66 -5.61 -0.49
N GLY A 43 7.93 -5.31 -0.22
CA GLY A 43 8.31 -4.05 0.41
C GLY A 43 9.57 -4.13 1.27
N TYR A 44 9.77 -3.10 2.08
CA TYR A 44 10.83 -3.04 3.09
C TYR A 44 10.36 -2.20 4.28
N SER A 45 11.04 -2.36 5.41
CA SER A 45 10.82 -1.55 6.60
C SER A 45 12.13 -1.05 7.17
N TYR A 46 12.08 0.09 7.83
CA TYR A 46 13.25 0.71 8.44
C TYR A 46 12.87 1.40 9.76
N TYR A 47 13.88 1.66 10.59
CA TYR A 47 13.74 2.38 11.85
C TYR A 47 14.64 3.61 11.87
N LYS A 48 14.04 4.81 11.90
CA LYS A 48 14.67 6.14 11.81
C LYS A 48 15.40 6.44 10.51
N SER A 49 16.29 5.57 10.04
CA SER A 49 16.98 5.67 8.75
C SER A 49 16.67 4.43 7.90
N PRO A 50 16.40 4.60 6.59
CA PRO A 50 16.41 3.52 5.60
C PRO A 50 17.74 2.78 5.55
#